data_AF-A0A3B9M2R3-F1
#
_entry.id   AF-A0A3B9M2R3-F1
#
_cell.length_a   1.000
_cell.length_b   1.000
_cell.length_c   1.000
_cell.angle_alpha   90.00
_cell.angle_beta   90.00
_cell.angle_gamma   90.00
#
_symmetry.space_group_name_H-M   'P 1'
#
loop_
_entity.id
_entity.type
_entity.pdbx_description
1 polymer ?
#
loop_
_entity_poly.entity_id
_entity_poly.type
_entity_poly.pdbx_seq_one_letter_code
_entity_poly.pdbx_strand_id
1 'polypeptide(L)' 'MKLVYQGKTKDVFALEDGNYLLKFKDDVTGENGVFDPGANTVAS' A
#
# COMPACT_ATOMS: atom_id res chain seq x y z
N MET A 1 -12.45 14.23 -3.48
CA MET A 1 -11.38 13.18 -3.45
C MET A 1 -11.70 12.15 -2.37
N LYS A 2 -11.84 10.88 -2.74
CA LYS A 2 -12.22 9.78 -1.83
C LYS A 2 -11.12 8.72 -1.80
N LEU A 3 -10.64 8.35 -0.62
CA LEU A 3 -9.73 7.21 -0.46
C LEU A 3 -10.48 5.92 -0.82
N VAL A 4 -10.00 5.20 -1.83
CA VAL A 4 -10.61 3.93 -2.27
C VAL A 4 -9.80 2.71 -1.84
N TYR A 5 -8.50 2.88 -1.62
CA TYR A 5 -7.64 1.81 -1.14
C TYR A 5 -6.44 2.40 -0.38
N GLN A 6 -6.18 1.86 0.81
CA GLN A 6 -5.01 2.21 1.62
C GLN A 6 -4.09 0.99 1.70
N GLY A 7 -2.94 1.09 1.05
CA GLY A 7 -1.91 0.05 1.04
C GLY A 7 -0.71 0.43 1.91
N LYS A 8 0.15 -0.56 2.15
CA LYS A 8 1.43 -0.34 2.84
C LYS A 8 2.32 0.64 2.09
N THR A 9 2.41 0.50 0.76
CA THR A 9 3.34 1.27 -0.09
C THR A 9 2.67 2.35 -0.94
N LYS A 10 1.35 2.35 -1.04
CA LYS A 10 0.61 3.32 -1.84
C LYS A 10 -0.83 3.44 -1.40
N ASP A 11 -1.37 4.64 -1.54
CA ASP A 11 -2.79 4.93 -1.39
C ASP A 11 -3.39 5.28 -2.74
N VAL A 12 -4.62 4.83 -2.96
CA VAL A 12 -5.38 5.10 -4.17
C VAL A 12 -6.59 5.94 -3.81
N PHE A 13 -6.75 7.05 -4.52
CA PHE A 13 -7.87 7.96 -4.34
C PHE A 13 -8.66 8.07 -5.64
N ALA A 14 -9.98 8.04 -5.53
CA ALA A 14 -10.88 8.42 -6.61
C ALA A 14 -11.06 9.94 -6.62
N LEU A 15 -10.83 10.54 -7.78
CA LEU A 15 -11.12 11.92 -8.09
C LEU A 15 -12.55 12.03 -8.65
N GLU A 16 -13.11 13.24 -8.61
CA GLU A 16 -14.51 13.49 -9.01
C GLU A 16 -14.70 13.52 -10.53
N ASP A 17 -13.61 13.64 -11.28
CA ASP A 17 -13.54 13.59 -12.75
C ASP A 17 -13.47 12.16 -13.31
N GLY A 18 -13.52 11.14 -12.43
CA GLY A 18 -13.42 9.73 -12.80
C GLY A 18 -11.98 9.21 -12.88
N ASN A 19 -10.98 10.05 -12.67
CA ASN A 19 -9.57 9.64 -12.62
C ASN A 19 -9.18 9.12 -11.23
N TYR A 20 -8.04 8.43 -11.18
CA TYR A 20 -7.47 7.93 -9.94
C TYR A 20 -6.11 8.57 -9.67
N LEU A 21 -5.91 9.01 -8.43
CA LEU A 21 -4.62 9.47 -7.93
C LEU A 21 -3.95 8.34 -7.15
N LEU A 22 -2.79 7.89 -7.63
CA LEU A 22 -1.93 6.94 -6.92
C LEU A 22 -0.87 7.74 -6.17
N LYS A 23 -0.98 7.76 -4.84
CA LYS A 23 0.01 8.38 -3.96
C LYS A 23 0.92 7.29 -3.43
N PHE A 24 2.14 7.21 -3.98
CA PHE A 24 3.18 6.35 -3.44
C PHE A 24 3.67 6.92 -2.11
N LYS A 25 3.73 6.06 -1.10
CA LYS A 25 4.35 6.41 0.17
C LYS A 25 5.84 6.14 -0.01
N ASP A 26 6.66 7.19 0.06
CA ASP A 26 8.14 7.08 0.06
C ASP A 26 8.67 6.57 1.42
N ASP A 27 7.84 5.81 2.13
CA ASP A 27 8.12 5.29 3.46
C ASP A 27 8.87 3.96 3.35
N VAL A 28 10.17 4.10 3.16
CA VAL A 28 11.19 3.21 3.73
C VAL A 28 11.26 3.32 5.26
N THR A 29 10.27 3.95 5.91
CA THR A 29 10.23 4.17 7.35
C THR A 29 9.77 2.89 8.04
N GLY A 30 10.77 2.09 8.40
CA GLY A 30 10.62 0.87 9.17
C GLY A 30 10.07 1.11 10.58
N GLU A 31 8.77 0.95 10.76
CA GLU A 31 8.14 0.66 12.06
C GLU A 31 7.25 -0.58 11.85
N ASN A 32 7.61 -1.81 12.16
CA ASN A 32 8.65 -2.38 13.00
C ASN A 32 9.62 -3.17 12.12
N GLY A 33 10.92 -3.20 12.43
CA GLY A 33 11.95 -4.04 11.81
C GLY A 33 11.73 -5.57 11.89
N VAL A 34 10.53 -6.03 11.55
CA VAL A 34 10.10 -7.40 11.37
C VAL A 34 9.61 -7.48 9.93
N PHE A 35 10.56 -7.66 9.02
CA PHE A 35 10.27 -8.49 7.86
C PHE A 35 9.88 -9.84 8.44
N ASP A 36 8.59 -10.18 8.47
CA ASP A 36 8.12 -11.54 8.72
C ASP A 36 8.36 -12.33 7.42
N PRO A 37 9.46 -13.10 7.29
CA PRO A 37 9.73 -13.87 6.07
C PRO A 37 8.86 -15.13 6.04
N GLY A 38 8.13 -15.43 7.12
CA GLY A 38 7.44 -16.69 7.37
C GLY A 38 6.01 -16.79 6.82
N ALA A 39 5.46 -15.77 6.16
CA ALA A 39 4.08 -15.83 5.65
C ALA A 39 3.95 -16.37 4.21
N ASN A 40 5.06 -16.65 3.52
CA ASN A 40 5.05 -17.25 2.18
C ASN A 40 5.73 -18.63 2.18
N THR A 41 5.24 -19.56 2.99
CA THR A 41 5.43 -20.98 2.66
C THR A 41 4.43 -21.32 1.57
N VAL A 42 4.89 -21.32 0.32
CA VAL A 42 4.29 -22.13 -0.73
C VAL A 42 4.50 -23.60 -0.33
N ALA A 43 3.50 -24.19 0.32
CA ALA A 43 3.44 -25.64 0.41
C ALA A 43 3.07 -26.15 -0.99
N SER A 44 3.95 -26.98 -1.56
CA SER A 44 3.70 -27.72 -2.80
C SER A 44 2.44 -28.58 -2.71
#